data_AF-A0A7C9V1E0-F1
#
_entry.id   AF-A0A7C9V1E0-F1
#
_cell.length_a   1.000
_cell.length_b   1.000
_cell.length_c   1.000
_cell.angle_alpha   90.00
_cell.angle_beta   90.00
_cell.angle_gamma   90.00
#
_symmetry.space_group_name_H-M   'P 1'
#
loop_
_entity.id
_entity.type
_entity.pdbx_description
1 polymer ?
#
loop_
_entity_poly.entity_id
_entity_poly.type
_entity_poly.pdbx_seq_one_letter_code
_entity_poly.pdbx_strand_id
1 'polypeptide(L)'
;MRFAHPLVHGTLIRRYKRFLADIRLDDGQEVTAHLANSGAMLGTSTPGIEVWLSPANSPTRKLAWSWELCRVDGALVGVNTAWPNLVAAEGVTEGRIPELAGYATLRREVKYGRNSRIDLLLEAPDRPPCYVEVKNVHLKRGDWAEFPDAVTARGAKHLLELRDQVALGARAVMLYLVQREDCIGFRPAADIDPTYAEGLRAAKGDGVEAICYTCSMTLDGITIKERLPIDLGGLGN
;
A
#
# COMPACT_ATOMS: atom_id res chain seq x y z
N MET A 1 7.85 3.27 -10.08
CA MET A 1 6.93 3.83 -11.07
C MET A 1 7.22 5.31 -11.21
N ARG A 2 6.98 5.89 -12.39
CA ARG A 2 7.11 7.34 -12.62
C ARG A 2 5.72 7.93 -12.80
N PHE A 3 5.48 9.11 -12.26
CA PHE A 3 4.27 9.86 -12.58
C PHE A 3 4.33 10.29 -14.05
N ALA A 4 3.22 10.11 -14.77
CA ALA A 4 3.14 10.42 -16.20
C ALA A 4 3.22 11.93 -16.48
N HIS A 5 2.86 12.74 -15.49
CA HIS A 5 2.85 14.19 -15.55
C HIS A 5 3.51 14.75 -14.30
N PRO A 6 4.16 15.93 -14.39
CA PRO A 6 4.60 16.65 -13.21
C PRO A 6 3.42 16.85 -12.25
N LEU A 7 3.65 16.59 -10.97
CA LEU A 7 2.62 16.78 -9.97
C LEU A 7 2.41 18.27 -9.68
N VAL A 8 1.14 18.64 -9.48
CA VAL A 8 0.72 20.00 -9.16
C VAL A 8 0.53 20.11 -7.65
N HIS A 9 1.22 21.08 -7.04
CA HIS A 9 1.15 21.33 -5.61
C HIS A 9 -0.09 22.13 -5.22
N GLY A 10 -0.56 21.92 -3.98
CA GLY A 10 -1.62 22.69 -3.37
C GLY A 10 -1.78 22.39 -1.88
N THR A 11 -2.78 23.00 -1.27
CA THR A 11 -3.14 22.84 0.14
C THR A 11 -4.50 22.17 0.26
N LEU A 12 -4.58 21.11 1.08
CA LEU A 12 -5.85 20.45 1.35
C LEU A 12 -6.81 21.38 2.09
N ILE A 13 -8.01 21.61 1.53
CA ILE A 13 -9.09 22.31 2.24
C ILE A 13 -9.85 21.30 3.08
N ARG A 14 -10.29 20.19 2.46
CA ARG A 14 -11.01 19.11 3.16
C ARG A 14 -11.06 17.84 2.34
N ARG A 15 -11.17 16.70 3.02
CA ARG A 15 -11.57 15.41 2.45
C ARG A 15 -13.01 15.09 2.85
N TYR A 16 -13.83 14.61 1.93
CA TYR A 16 -15.22 14.27 2.18
C TYR A 16 -15.72 13.15 1.26
N LYS A 17 -16.85 12.52 1.62
CA LYS A 17 -17.46 11.41 0.87
C LYS A 17 -16.47 10.30 0.48
N ARG A 18 -15.45 10.07 1.32
CA ARG A 18 -14.33 9.12 1.17
C ARG A 18 -13.36 9.41 0.01
N PHE A 19 -13.88 9.72 -1.17
CA PHE A 19 -13.12 9.76 -2.43
C PHE A 19 -12.96 11.17 -3.03
N LEU A 20 -13.40 12.22 -2.32
CA LEU A 20 -13.33 13.60 -2.78
C LEU A 20 -12.46 14.43 -1.84
N ALA A 21 -11.66 15.31 -2.43
CA ALA A 21 -10.90 16.30 -1.69
C ALA A 21 -10.99 17.64 -2.41
N ASP A 22 -11.31 18.70 -1.68
CA ASP A 22 -11.21 20.08 -2.17
C ASP A 22 -9.82 20.60 -1.79
N ILE A 23 -9.13 21.19 -2.76
CA ILE A 23 -7.72 21.59 -2.66
C ILE A 23 -7.57 22.97 -3.30
N ARG A 24 -6.81 23.85 -2.64
CA ARG A 24 -6.40 25.13 -3.20
C ARG A 24 -5.02 24.99 -3.81
N LEU A 25 -4.91 25.18 -5.12
CA LEU A 25 -3.65 25.19 -5.85
C LEU A 25 -2.84 26.45 -5.55
N ASP A 26 -1.56 26.45 -5.91
CA ASP A 26 -0.64 27.57 -5.67
C ASP A 26 -1.02 28.85 -6.41
N ASP A 27 -1.73 28.73 -7.54
CA ASP A 27 -2.28 29.87 -8.30
C ASP A 27 -3.56 30.45 -7.69
N GLY A 28 -4.05 29.87 -6.58
CA GLY A 28 -5.26 30.26 -5.88
C GLY A 28 -6.54 29.58 -6.36
N GLN A 29 -6.50 28.77 -7.42
CA GLN A 29 -7.66 28.02 -7.89
C GLN A 29 -8.06 26.94 -6.87
N GLU A 30 -9.37 26.80 -6.61
CA GLU A 30 -9.90 25.65 -5.88
C GLU A 30 -10.36 24.57 -6.84
N VAL A 31 -9.87 23.35 -6.63
CA VAL A 31 -10.19 22.18 -7.44
C VAL A 31 -10.68 21.03 -6.57
N THR A 32 -11.55 20.18 -7.13
CA THR A 32 -11.92 18.91 -6.50
C THR A 32 -11.13 17.77 -7.15
N ALA A 33 -10.35 17.06 -6.32
CA ALA A 33 -9.58 15.89 -6.73
C ALA A 33 -10.28 14.59 -6.29
N HIS A 34 -10.08 13.55 -7.10
CA HIS A 34 -10.38 12.20 -6.69
C HIS A 34 -9.26 11.64 -5.82
N LEU A 35 -9.64 11.02 -4.71
CA LEU A 35 -8.74 10.28 -3.86
C LEU A 35 -9.06 8.79 -3.98
N ALA A 36 -8.19 8.02 -4.61
CA ALA A 36 -8.33 6.57 -4.71
C ALA A 36 -7.83 5.89 -3.42
N ASN A 37 -8.45 6.24 -2.30
CA ASN A 37 -8.20 5.65 -0.99
C ASN A 37 -9.49 5.70 -0.15
N SER A 38 -10.03 4.53 0.15
CA SER A 38 -11.24 4.38 0.96
C SER A 38 -10.97 4.30 2.46
N GLY A 39 -9.71 4.21 2.87
CA GLY A 39 -9.28 4.11 4.27
C GLY A 39 -9.57 5.38 5.06
N ALA A 40 -9.34 5.34 6.37
CA ALA A 40 -9.56 6.49 7.24
C ALA A 40 -8.57 7.63 6.96
N MET A 41 -7.38 7.32 6.43
CA MET A 41 -6.28 8.26 6.22
C MET A 41 -5.90 8.99 7.51
N LEU A 42 -5.86 8.24 8.61
CA LEU A 42 -5.48 8.76 9.92
C LEU A 42 -4.09 9.39 9.84
N GLY A 43 -4.01 10.68 10.19
CA GLY A 43 -2.78 11.46 10.14
C GLY A 43 -2.38 11.97 8.75
N THR A 44 -3.09 11.64 7.67
CA THR A 44 -2.69 12.00 6.29
C THR A 44 -3.76 12.76 5.51
N SER A 45 -4.80 13.28 6.18
CA SER A 45 -5.85 14.08 5.53
C SER A 45 -6.35 15.27 6.36
N THR A 46 -5.48 15.83 7.22
CA THR A 46 -5.80 17.02 8.01
C THR A 46 -5.88 18.26 7.11
N PRO A 47 -6.95 19.08 7.18
CA PRO A 47 -7.00 20.36 6.49
C PRO A 47 -5.74 21.22 6.72
N GLY A 48 -5.24 21.85 5.68
CA GLY A 48 -4.05 22.70 5.70
C GLY A 48 -2.73 22.01 5.34
N ILE A 49 -2.70 20.68 5.17
CA ILE A 49 -1.49 19.99 4.72
C ILE A 49 -1.19 20.23 3.24
N GLU A 50 0.09 20.21 2.89
CA GLU A 50 0.55 20.20 1.50
C GLU A 50 0.16 18.89 0.81
N VAL A 51 -0.28 19.01 -0.44
CA VAL A 51 -0.72 17.89 -1.28
C VAL A 51 -0.22 18.05 -2.71
N TRP A 52 -0.11 16.92 -3.40
CA TRP A 52 0.28 16.87 -4.81
C TRP A 52 -0.74 16.10 -5.63
N LEU A 53 -1.10 16.68 -6.77
CA LEU A 53 -2.12 16.22 -7.68
C LEU A 53 -1.53 15.81 -9.02
N SER A 54 -2.09 14.77 -9.64
CA SER A 54 -1.89 14.49 -11.06
C SER A 54 -3.14 14.89 -11.85
N PRO A 55 -3.00 15.38 -13.09
CA PRO A 55 -4.15 15.53 -13.98
C PRO A 55 -4.74 14.15 -14.30
N ALA A 56 -6.04 14.10 -14.57
CA ALA A 56 -6.71 12.88 -14.96
C ALA A 56 -6.22 12.39 -16.34
N ASN A 57 -5.79 11.13 -16.40
CA ASN A 57 -5.27 10.52 -17.63
C ASN A 57 -6.34 10.14 -18.67
N SER A 58 -7.61 10.53 -18.48
CA SER A 58 -8.69 10.19 -19.43
C SER A 58 -9.67 11.34 -19.59
N PRO A 59 -10.06 11.67 -20.84
CA PRO A 59 -11.03 12.73 -21.13
C PRO A 59 -12.45 12.40 -20.64
N THR A 60 -12.74 11.13 -20.29
CA THR A 60 -14.05 10.71 -19.78
C THR A 60 -14.19 10.83 -18.27
N ARG A 61 -13.13 11.18 -17.54
CA ARG A 61 -13.21 11.31 -16.08
C ARG A 61 -13.94 12.58 -15.69
N LYS A 62 -14.88 12.43 -14.75
CA LYS A 62 -15.65 13.55 -14.18
C LYS A 62 -14.80 14.54 -13.37
N LEU A 63 -13.75 14.04 -12.70
CA LEU A 63 -12.82 14.85 -11.92
C LEU A 63 -11.50 14.94 -12.64
N ALA A 64 -11.03 16.17 -12.85
CA ALA A 64 -9.82 16.47 -13.61
C ALA A 64 -8.52 16.17 -12.85
N TRP A 65 -8.61 15.85 -11.56
CA TRP A 65 -7.45 15.66 -10.70
C TRP A 65 -7.52 14.35 -9.90
N SER A 66 -6.35 13.77 -9.64
CA SER A 66 -6.18 12.68 -8.67
C SER A 66 -5.19 13.13 -7.59
N TRP A 67 -5.52 12.88 -6.33
CA TRP A 67 -4.64 13.19 -5.21
C TRP A 67 -3.64 12.04 -5.01
N GLU A 68 -2.35 12.35 -5.23
CA GLU A 68 -1.27 11.38 -5.25
C GLU A 68 -0.52 11.30 -3.93
N LEU A 69 0.01 12.44 -3.47
CA LEU A 69 0.89 12.54 -2.30
C LEU A 69 0.40 13.61 -1.34
N CYS A 70 0.80 13.52 -0.08
CA CYS A 70 0.72 14.61 0.88
C CYS A 70 2.03 14.73 1.67
N ARG A 71 2.23 15.88 2.35
CA ARG A 71 3.33 16.06 3.29
C ARG A 71 2.81 16.00 4.71
N VAL A 72 3.42 15.14 5.52
CA VAL A 72 3.11 14.98 6.94
C VAL A 72 4.43 14.82 7.69
N ASP A 73 4.60 15.55 8.78
CA ASP A 73 5.83 15.52 9.61
C ASP A 73 7.12 15.73 8.79
N GLY A 74 7.05 16.55 7.74
CA GLY A 74 8.16 16.82 6.82
C GLY A 74 8.38 15.76 5.72
N ALA A 75 7.80 14.57 5.84
CA ALA A 75 7.93 13.48 4.88
C ALA A 75 6.83 13.50 3.80
N LEU A 76 7.18 13.08 2.58
CA LEU A 76 6.20 12.77 1.54
C LEU A 76 5.56 11.41 1.82
N VAL A 77 4.24 11.34 1.68
CA VAL A 77 3.43 10.14 1.91
C VAL A 77 2.56 9.86 0.69
N GLY A 78 2.63 8.62 0.19
CA GLY A 78 1.78 8.14 -0.91
C GLY A 78 0.39 7.78 -0.42
N VAL A 79 -0.63 8.52 -0.87
CA VAL A 79 -2.02 8.34 -0.43
C VAL A 79 -2.90 7.67 -1.47
N ASN A 80 -2.53 7.70 -2.74
CA ASN A 80 -3.26 7.02 -3.80
C ASN A 80 -2.97 5.51 -3.79
N THR A 81 -3.98 4.70 -3.46
CA THR A 81 -3.84 3.24 -3.34
C THR A 81 -3.99 2.51 -4.67
N ALA A 82 -4.01 3.20 -5.81
CA ALA A 82 -3.93 2.59 -7.13
C ALA A 82 -2.49 2.17 -7.52
N TRP A 83 -1.47 2.75 -6.87
CA TRP A 83 -0.06 2.52 -7.19
C TRP A 83 0.64 1.34 -6.52
N PRO A 84 0.31 0.90 -5.29
CA PRO A 84 1.06 -0.15 -4.59
C PRO A 84 1.32 -1.41 -5.42
N ASN A 85 0.30 -1.90 -6.14
CA ASN A 85 0.44 -3.12 -6.95
C ASN A 85 1.39 -2.91 -8.15
N LEU A 86 1.42 -1.71 -8.73
CA LEU A 86 2.38 -1.36 -9.79
C LEU A 86 3.79 -1.21 -9.21
N VAL A 87 3.93 -0.50 -8.09
CA VAL A 87 5.22 -0.30 -7.40
C VAL A 87 5.83 -1.65 -6.97
N ALA A 88 5.01 -2.56 -6.43
CA ALA A 88 5.42 -3.90 -6.07
C ALA A 88 5.87 -4.69 -7.32
N ALA A 89 5.08 -4.68 -8.39
CA ALA A 89 5.41 -5.40 -9.62
C ALA A 89 6.73 -4.94 -10.25
N GLU A 90 6.94 -3.62 -10.32
CA GLU A 90 8.21 -3.05 -10.79
C GLU A 90 9.36 -3.40 -9.84
N GLY A 91 9.14 -3.33 -8.52
CA GLY A 91 10.14 -3.71 -7.52
C GLY A 91 10.59 -5.17 -7.62
N VAL A 92 9.66 -6.09 -7.89
CA VAL A 92 9.98 -7.51 -8.16
C VAL A 92 10.77 -7.65 -9.46
N THR A 93 10.29 -7.02 -10.53
CA THR A 93 10.91 -7.10 -11.88
C THR A 93 12.33 -6.53 -11.89
N GLU A 94 12.57 -5.45 -11.13
CA GLU A 94 13.87 -4.80 -10.99
C GLU A 94 14.78 -5.45 -9.94
N GLY A 95 14.34 -6.54 -9.28
CA GLY A 95 15.13 -7.24 -8.27
C GLY A 95 15.32 -6.49 -6.95
N ARG A 96 14.49 -5.47 -6.67
CA ARG A 96 14.55 -4.69 -5.42
C ARG A 96 13.91 -5.39 -4.22
N ILE A 97 13.19 -6.48 -4.48
CA ILE A 97 12.62 -7.36 -3.45
C ILE A 97 13.25 -8.75 -3.65
N PRO A 98 14.46 -9.00 -3.12
CA PRO A 98 15.21 -10.22 -3.38
C PRO A 98 14.45 -11.50 -2.99
N GLU A 99 13.61 -11.46 -1.95
CA GLU A 99 12.78 -12.59 -1.52
C GLU A 99 11.79 -13.07 -2.59
N LEU A 100 11.46 -12.21 -3.57
CA LEU A 100 10.53 -12.49 -4.66
C LEU A 100 11.24 -12.74 -6.00
N ALA A 101 12.57 -12.89 -6.00
CA ALA A 101 13.36 -13.16 -7.20
C ALA A 101 13.28 -14.63 -7.65
N GLY A 102 13.79 -14.89 -8.87
CA GLY A 102 13.91 -16.25 -9.43
C GLY A 102 12.64 -16.84 -10.02
N TYR A 103 11.59 -16.03 -10.20
CA TYR A 103 10.39 -16.41 -10.94
C TYR A 103 10.50 -15.98 -12.40
N ALA A 104 9.96 -16.78 -13.31
CA ALA A 104 10.04 -16.55 -14.75
C ALA A 104 8.93 -15.60 -15.25
N THR A 105 7.77 -15.62 -14.60
CA THR A 105 6.64 -14.77 -14.95
C THR A 105 6.05 -14.07 -13.74
N LEU A 106 5.48 -12.88 -13.98
CA LEU A 106 4.71 -12.09 -13.03
C LEU A 106 3.40 -11.70 -13.69
N ARG A 107 2.28 -12.05 -13.05
CA ARG A 107 0.92 -11.64 -13.47
C ARG A 107 0.25 -10.86 -12.36
N ARG A 108 -0.56 -9.86 -12.72
CA ARG A 108 -1.27 -9.00 -11.77
C ARG A 108 -2.77 -9.33 -11.75
N GLU A 109 -3.43 -9.10 -10.61
CA GLU A 109 -4.89 -9.18 -10.46
C GLU A 109 -5.50 -10.55 -10.84
N VAL A 110 -4.80 -11.64 -10.50
CA VAL A 110 -5.20 -13.00 -10.85
C VAL A 110 -6.27 -13.50 -9.87
N LYS A 111 -7.37 -14.08 -10.38
CA LYS A 111 -8.39 -14.67 -9.51
C LYS A 111 -7.81 -15.84 -8.72
N TYR A 112 -8.07 -15.86 -7.41
CA TYR A 112 -7.66 -16.94 -6.51
C TYR A 112 -8.66 -17.08 -5.34
N GLY A 113 -8.58 -18.20 -4.63
CA GLY A 113 -9.47 -18.48 -3.52
C GLY A 113 -10.93 -18.50 -3.94
N ARG A 114 -11.83 -18.06 -3.06
CA ARG A 114 -13.28 -18.20 -3.26
C ARG A 114 -13.88 -17.04 -4.05
N ASN A 115 -13.45 -15.81 -3.77
CA ASN A 115 -13.99 -14.58 -4.38
C ASN A 115 -12.97 -13.43 -4.32
N SER A 116 -11.68 -13.73 -4.46
CA SER A 116 -10.60 -12.74 -4.39
C SER A 116 -9.74 -12.71 -5.65
N ARG A 117 -8.94 -11.66 -5.75
CA ARG A 117 -7.85 -11.53 -6.69
C ARG A 117 -6.58 -11.31 -5.91
N ILE A 118 -5.52 -12.03 -6.27
CA ILE A 118 -4.20 -11.83 -5.72
C ILE A 118 -3.55 -10.70 -6.51
N ASP A 119 -2.85 -9.82 -5.81
CA ASP A 119 -2.25 -8.64 -6.43
C ASP A 119 -1.18 -9.04 -7.42
N LEU A 120 -0.26 -9.94 -7.03
CA LEU A 120 0.74 -10.55 -7.91
C LEU A 120 0.74 -12.08 -7.78
N LEU A 121 0.89 -12.76 -8.91
CA LEU A 121 1.19 -14.19 -8.98
C LEU A 121 2.51 -14.37 -9.72
N LEU A 122 3.49 -14.97 -9.05
CA LEU A 122 4.81 -15.27 -9.60
C LEU A 122 4.92 -16.77 -9.88
N GLU A 123 5.40 -17.14 -11.06
CA GLU A 123 5.46 -18.55 -11.48
C GLU A 123 6.81 -18.86 -12.13
N ALA A 124 7.31 -20.07 -11.90
CA ALA A 124 8.47 -20.64 -12.58
C ALA A 124 8.35 -22.17 -12.65
N PRO A 125 8.97 -22.84 -13.64
CA PRO A 125 8.85 -24.29 -13.80
C PRO A 125 9.48 -25.12 -12.67
N ASP A 126 10.45 -24.56 -11.94
CA ASP A 126 11.31 -25.25 -10.98
C ASP A 126 10.89 -25.05 -9.51
N ARG A 127 9.78 -24.34 -9.24
CA ARG A 127 9.34 -23.99 -7.89
C ARG A 127 7.82 -23.79 -7.81
N PRO A 128 7.22 -23.88 -6.61
CA PRO A 128 5.81 -23.59 -6.43
C PRO A 128 5.44 -22.14 -6.82
N PRO A 129 4.20 -21.89 -7.29
CA PRO A 129 3.72 -20.53 -7.52
C PRO A 129 3.76 -19.72 -6.23
N CYS A 130 4.04 -18.42 -6.35
CA CYS A 130 4.06 -17.48 -5.24
C CYS A 130 2.94 -16.46 -5.37
N TYR A 131 2.00 -16.51 -4.42
CA TYR A 131 0.89 -15.57 -4.29
C TYR A 131 1.33 -14.40 -3.42
N VAL A 132 1.36 -13.19 -3.97
CA VAL A 132 1.78 -11.99 -3.24
C VAL A 132 0.60 -11.03 -3.11
N GLU A 133 0.17 -10.81 -1.88
CA GLU A 133 -0.81 -9.79 -1.52
C GLU A 133 -0.06 -8.52 -1.09
N VAL A 134 -0.43 -7.38 -1.64
CA VAL A 134 0.21 -6.09 -1.42
C VAL A 134 -0.69 -5.22 -0.54
N LYS A 135 -0.11 -4.62 0.50
CA LYS A 135 -0.80 -3.66 1.37
C LYS A 135 -0.14 -2.30 1.30
N ASN A 136 -0.94 -1.27 1.04
CA ASN A 136 -0.52 0.11 1.24
C ASN A 136 -0.48 0.44 2.74
N VAL A 137 0.63 0.99 3.20
CA VAL A 137 0.80 1.45 4.58
C VAL A 137 1.21 2.93 4.57
N HIS A 138 0.38 3.76 5.21
CA HIS A 138 0.60 5.20 5.32
C HIS A 138 0.40 5.74 6.75
N LEU A 139 -0.38 5.03 7.59
CA LEU A 139 -0.51 5.31 9.00
C LEU A 139 0.86 5.15 9.69
N LYS A 140 1.21 6.16 10.50
CA LYS A 140 2.39 6.19 11.36
C LYS A 140 1.97 6.64 12.75
N ARG A 141 2.46 5.96 13.79
CA ARG A 141 2.36 6.40 15.19
C ARG A 141 3.72 6.27 15.86
N GLY A 142 4.25 7.38 16.38
CA GLY A 142 5.66 7.47 16.73
C GLY A 142 6.52 7.28 15.48
N ASP A 143 7.50 6.38 15.54
CA ASP A 143 8.41 6.09 14.42
C ASP A 143 8.02 4.83 13.63
N TRP A 144 6.89 4.20 13.96
CA TRP A 144 6.45 2.95 13.35
C TRP A 144 5.32 3.16 12.36
N ALA A 145 5.45 2.52 11.20
CA ALA A 145 4.35 2.37 10.25
C ALA A 145 3.38 1.30 10.76
N GLU A 146 2.09 1.50 10.54
CA GLU A 146 1.08 0.58 11.05
C GLU A 146 -0.05 0.31 10.05
N PHE A 147 -0.60 -0.91 10.12
CA PHE A 147 -1.76 -1.30 9.32
C PHE A 147 -2.69 -2.22 10.14
N PRO A 148 -4.02 -2.08 10.02
CA PRO A 148 -4.73 -1.12 9.18
C PRO A 148 -4.99 0.22 9.89
N ASP A 149 -5.49 1.21 9.15
CA ASP A 149 -5.95 2.50 9.69
C ASP A 149 -7.48 2.52 9.99
N ALA A 150 -8.18 1.43 9.71
CA ALA A 150 -9.56 1.15 10.06
C ALA A 150 -9.82 -0.37 10.04
N VAL A 151 -10.89 -0.85 10.68
CA VAL A 151 -11.28 -2.26 10.64
C VAL A 151 -11.41 -2.77 9.19
N THR A 152 -10.78 -3.90 8.87
CA THR A 152 -10.64 -4.45 7.52
C THR A 152 -11.00 -5.94 7.44
N ALA A 153 -12.30 -6.22 7.39
CA ALA A 153 -12.81 -7.59 7.15
C ALA A 153 -12.25 -8.20 5.84
N ARG A 154 -12.02 -7.36 4.82
CA ARG A 154 -11.40 -7.80 3.56
C ARG A 154 -9.94 -8.21 3.75
N GLY A 155 -9.16 -7.46 4.53
CA GLY A 155 -7.78 -7.81 4.85
C GLY A 155 -7.68 -9.15 5.59
N ALA A 156 -8.54 -9.36 6.59
CA ALA A 156 -8.62 -10.63 7.32
C ALA A 156 -9.01 -11.81 6.41
N LYS A 157 -9.98 -11.61 5.51
CA LYS A 157 -10.35 -12.63 4.50
C LYS A 157 -9.18 -13.02 3.61
N HIS A 158 -8.38 -12.05 3.13
CA HIS A 158 -7.24 -12.35 2.26
C HIS A 158 -6.15 -13.14 3.01
N LEU A 159 -5.92 -12.87 4.30
CA LEU A 159 -5.01 -13.68 5.12
C LEU A 159 -5.44 -15.15 5.20
N LEU A 160 -6.74 -15.42 5.33
CA LEU A 160 -7.27 -16.79 5.28
C LEU A 160 -7.03 -17.42 3.90
N GLU A 161 -7.31 -16.70 2.82
CA GLU A 161 -7.12 -17.23 1.46
C GLU A 161 -5.64 -17.49 1.13
N LEU A 162 -4.70 -16.72 1.71
CA LEU A 162 -3.26 -17.01 1.60
C LEU A 162 -2.86 -18.27 2.37
N ARG A 163 -3.40 -18.49 3.57
CA ARG A 163 -3.19 -19.74 4.34
C ARG A 163 -3.68 -20.96 3.55
N ASP A 164 -4.84 -20.83 2.91
CA ASP A 164 -5.38 -21.88 2.04
C ASP A 164 -4.41 -22.20 0.88
N GLN A 165 -3.73 -21.19 0.30
CA GLN A 165 -2.71 -21.45 -0.74
C GLN A 165 -1.48 -22.16 -0.18
N VAL A 166 -1.03 -21.81 1.02
CA VAL A 166 0.09 -22.52 1.69
C VAL A 166 -0.28 -23.98 1.96
N ALA A 167 -1.50 -24.24 2.44
CA ALA A 167 -1.99 -25.59 2.67
C ALA A 167 -2.06 -26.44 1.38
N LEU A 168 -2.21 -25.80 0.22
CA LEU A 168 -2.15 -26.44 -1.11
C LEU A 168 -0.73 -26.59 -1.67
N GLY A 169 0.30 -26.21 -0.90
CA GLY A 169 1.71 -26.34 -1.27
C GLY A 169 2.26 -25.17 -2.10
N ALA A 170 1.50 -24.08 -2.27
CA ALA A 170 2.01 -22.86 -2.88
C ALA A 170 2.78 -22.01 -1.86
N ARG A 171 3.60 -21.07 -2.34
CA ARG A 171 4.19 -20.02 -1.51
C ARG A 171 3.21 -18.85 -1.41
N ALA A 172 3.07 -18.24 -0.24
CA ALA A 172 2.22 -17.07 -0.04
C ALA A 172 2.97 -15.99 0.74
N VAL A 173 2.86 -14.74 0.28
CA VAL A 173 3.59 -13.59 0.82
C VAL A 173 2.63 -12.42 1.02
N MET A 174 2.61 -11.88 2.24
CA MET A 174 2.05 -10.57 2.54
C MET A 174 3.16 -9.50 2.43
N LEU A 175 3.06 -8.62 1.43
CA LEU A 175 3.98 -7.52 1.20
C LEU A 175 3.37 -6.20 1.67
N TYR A 176 3.91 -5.64 2.75
CA TYR A 176 3.57 -4.29 3.20
C TYR A 176 4.45 -3.25 2.52
N LEU A 177 3.84 -2.32 1.81
CA LEU A 177 4.51 -1.15 1.22
C LEU A 177 4.23 0.09 2.04
N VAL A 178 5.23 0.51 2.82
CA VAL A 178 5.25 1.76 3.56
C VAL A 178 5.58 2.88 2.58
N GLN A 179 4.56 3.60 2.11
CA GLN A 179 4.73 4.69 1.14
C GLN A 179 5.13 6.01 1.82
N ARG A 180 6.19 5.96 2.64
CA ARG A 180 6.82 7.08 3.34
C ARG A 180 8.18 6.65 3.86
N GLU A 181 9.12 7.59 3.98
CA GLU A 181 10.54 7.31 4.30
C GLU A 181 10.92 7.49 5.78
N ASP A 182 9.99 7.97 6.60
CA ASP A 182 10.23 8.39 7.99
C ASP A 182 9.83 7.32 9.03
N CYS A 183 9.81 6.05 8.64
CA CYS A 183 9.44 4.93 9.52
C CYS A 183 10.64 3.98 9.72
N ILE A 184 10.84 3.53 10.96
CA ILE A 184 11.93 2.60 11.31
C ILE A 184 11.51 1.12 11.24
N GLY A 185 10.22 0.86 11.05
CA GLY A 185 9.67 -0.49 11.09
C GLY A 185 8.16 -0.50 10.85
N PHE A 186 7.61 -1.72 10.81
CA PHE A 186 6.18 -1.96 10.64
C PHE A 186 5.61 -2.85 11.76
N ARG A 187 4.38 -2.56 12.20
CA ARG A 187 3.60 -3.43 13.08
C ARG A 187 2.10 -3.38 12.79
N PRO A 188 1.33 -4.45 13.09
CA PRO A 188 -0.12 -4.38 12.95
C PRO A 188 -0.74 -3.46 14.02
N ALA A 189 -1.71 -2.64 13.64
CA ALA A 189 -2.46 -1.79 14.56
C ALA A 189 -3.55 -2.59 15.29
N ALA A 190 -3.15 -3.40 16.28
CA ALA A 190 -4.04 -4.33 16.98
C ALA A 190 -5.17 -3.65 17.77
N ASP A 191 -5.00 -2.40 18.19
CA ASP A 191 -6.04 -1.59 18.81
C ASP A 191 -7.09 -1.09 17.81
N ILE A 192 -6.74 -0.99 16.52
CA ILE A 192 -7.67 -0.60 15.44
C ILE A 192 -8.39 -1.83 14.89
N ASP A 193 -7.66 -2.90 14.59
CA ASP A 193 -8.22 -4.16 14.12
C ASP A 193 -7.52 -5.37 14.76
N PRO A 194 -8.01 -5.83 15.92
CA PRO A 194 -7.44 -7.00 16.60
C PRO A 194 -7.64 -8.28 15.79
N THR A 195 -8.69 -8.37 14.96
CA THR A 195 -8.97 -9.54 14.12
C THR A 195 -7.93 -9.66 13.02
N TYR A 196 -7.56 -8.54 12.38
CA TYR A 196 -6.49 -8.53 11.38
C TYR A 196 -5.14 -8.88 12.01
N ALA A 197 -4.80 -8.29 13.16
CA ALA A 197 -3.54 -8.55 13.84
C ALA A 197 -3.40 -10.04 14.20
N GLU A 198 -4.45 -10.66 14.75
CA GLU A 198 -4.44 -12.08 15.07
C GLU A 198 -4.42 -12.96 13.81
N GLY A 199 -5.20 -12.59 12.79
CA GLY A 199 -5.18 -13.27 11.49
C GLY A 199 -3.80 -13.28 10.85
N LEU A 200 -3.02 -12.19 11.01
CA LEU A 200 -1.66 -12.10 10.49
C LEU A 200 -0.70 -13.01 11.26
N ARG A 201 -0.82 -13.09 12.60
CA ARG A 201 -0.03 -14.02 13.42
C ARG A 201 -0.33 -15.47 13.03
N ALA A 202 -1.61 -15.84 12.95
CA ALA A 202 -2.04 -17.16 12.53
C ALA A 202 -1.53 -17.50 11.12
N ALA A 203 -1.66 -16.56 10.17
CA ALA A 203 -1.15 -16.76 8.82
C ALA A 203 0.36 -17.02 8.78
N LYS A 204 1.14 -16.26 9.57
CA LYS A 204 2.59 -16.49 9.69
C LYS A 204 2.90 -17.84 10.32
N GLY A 205 2.15 -18.24 11.35
CA GLY A 205 2.27 -19.57 11.99
C GLY A 205 2.03 -20.73 11.01
N ASP A 206 1.13 -20.53 10.04
CA ASP A 206 0.81 -21.51 9.01
C ASP A 206 1.73 -21.44 7.78
N GLY A 207 2.77 -20.58 7.79
CA GLY A 207 3.78 -20.51 6.72
C GLY A 207 3.57 -19.41 5.69
N VAL A 208 2.60 -18.50 5.88
CA VAL A 208 2.54 -17.27 5.07
C VAL A 208 3.71 -16.36 5.45
N GLU A 209 4.51 -15.98 4.46
CA GLU A 209 5.60 -15.03 4.68
C GLU A 209 5.07 -13.61 4.82
N ALA A 210 5.73 -12.79 5.63
CA ALA A 210 5.43 -11.38 5.75
C ALA A 210 6.72 -10.58 5.56
N ILE A 211 6.71 -9.66 4.60
CA ILE A 211 7.82 -8.76 4.29
C ILE A 211 7.31 -7.33 4.23
N CYS A 212 8.18 -6.39 4.58
CA CYS A 212 7.84 -4.97 4.60
C CYS A 212 8.96 -4.17 3.95
N TYR A 213 8.58 -3.25 3.08
CA TYR A 213 9.48 -2.34 2.40
C TYR A 213 8.96 -0.92 2.52
N THR A 214 9.87 0.03 2.74
CA THR A 214 9.58 1.44 2.49
C THR A 214 9.79 1.78 1.01
N CYS A 215 9.17 2.88 0.58
CA CYS A 215 9.34 3.45 -0.73
C CYS A 215 10.13 4.76 -0.65
N SER A 216 11.02 4.98 -1.60
CA SER A 216 11.54 6.31 -1.86
C SER A 216 10.45 7.14 -2.54
N MET A 217 10.17 8.30 -1.97
CA MET A 217 9.06 9.17 -2.34
C MET A 217 9.60 10.46 -2.96
N THR A 218 9.37 10.66 -4.25
CA THR A 218 9.71 11.91 -4.94
C THR A 218 8.49 12.45 -5.68
N LEU A 219 8.60 13.69 -6.17
CA LEU A 219 7.55 14.26 -7.03
C LEU A 219 7.57 13.68 -8.45
N ASP A 220 8.62 12.92 -8.81
CA ASP A 220 8.74 12.26 -10.11
C ASP A 220 8.23 10.81 -10.09
N GLY A 221 8.19 10.18 -8.92
CA GLY A 221 7.76 8.79 -8.82
C GLY A 221 7.93 8.15 -7.44
N ILE A 222 7.56 6.88 -7.39
CA ILE A 222 7.57 6.04 -6.19
C ILE A 222 8.34 4.77 -6.52
N THR A 223 9.33 4.42 -5.72
CA THR A 223 10.09 3.18 -5.94
C THR A 223 10.39 2.45 -4.64
N ILE A 224 10.48 1.12 -4.68
CA ILE A 224 10.94 0.32 -3.53
C ILE A 224 12.34 0.78 -3.12
N LYS A 225 12.55 0.99 -1.82
CA LYS A 225 13.81 1.47 -1.25
C LYS A 225 14.48 0.41 -0.39
N GLU A 226 14.06 0.25 0.87
CA GLU A 226 14.71 -0.62 1.84
C GLU A 226 13.72 -1.49 2.59
N ARG A 227 14.20 -2.64 3.05
CA ARG A 227 13.42 -3.58 3.85
C ARG A 227 13.31 -3.04 5.28
N LEU A 228 12.10 -3.03 5.81
CA LEU A 228 11.83 -2.66 7.19
C LEU A 228 11.60 -3.91 8.06
N PRO A 229 12.00 -3.88 9.34
CA PRO A 229 11.65 -4.93 10.28
C PRO A 229 10.13 -4.96 10.52
N ILE A 230 9.60 -6.16 10.75
CA ILE A 230 8.20 -6.37 11.14
C ILE A 230 8.19 -6.82 12.60
N ASP A 231 7.48 -6.09 13.45
CA ASP A 231 7.12 -6.50 14.80
C ASP A 231 5.64 -6.90 14.83
N LEU A 232 5.36 -8.18 15.12
CA LEU A 232 3.99 -8.69 15.24
C LEU A 232 3.44 -8.62 16.67
N GLY A 233 4.24 -8.11 17.61
CA GLY A 233 4.02 -8.27 19.04
C GLY A 233 4.18 -9.74 19.42
N GLY A 234 5.34 -10.10 19.92
CA GLY A 234 5.51 -11.34 20.67
C GLY A 234 5.16 -11.10 22.14
N LEU A 235 4.42 -12.02 22.75
CA LEU A 235 4.54 -12.25 24.19
C LEU A 235 6.04 -12.35 24.48
N GLY A 236 6.55 -11.53 25.39
CA GLY A 236 7.81 -11.85 26.02
C GLY A 236 7.72 -13.28 26.55
N ASN A 237 8.61 -14.13 26.08
CA ASN A 237 9.17 -15.19 26.89
C ASN A 237 10.61 -14.80 27.16
#